data_AF-A0A2T6CWT0-F1
#
_entry.id   AF-A0A2T6CWT0-F1
#
_cell.length_a   1.000
_cell.length_b   1.000
_cell.length_c   1.000
_cell.angle_alpha   90.00
_cell.angle_beta   90.00
_cell.angle_gamma   90.00
#
_symmetry.space_group_name_H-M   'P 1'
#
loop_
_entity.id
_entity.type
_entity.pdbx_description
1 polymer ?
#
loop_
_entity_poly.entity_id
_entity_poly.type
_entity_poly.pdbx_seq_one_letter_code
_entity_poly.pdbx_strand_id
1 'polypeptide(L)'
;MNRTSANARPAAGLHPRNPHAGRYDFAALVQAVPALTGFVHSSPRGEPTIDFANPAAVLALNQALLRLHYGIKFWALPRGYLCPPIPGRADYLHHLADLLAEAAPEPSAAPPQPGVSILDVGVGASVVYPIIGVASYGWRFVGTDIDPVALEAARRIVVGNRTLGPRIELRRQPDPQQIFRGVVRPGDSFAACICNPPFHTSAAAAAAGTLRKLRNLTGERTPERVLNFGGQSHELWCAGGEVGFVLRMIAESVQFRTQCRWFTTLVSKRESLPPLRRALARVPPADVRTIELTQGQKKSRILAWRFGT
;
A
#
# COMPACT_ATOMS: atom_id res chain seq x y z
N MET A 1 39.40 -4.76 21.94
CA MET A 1 38.96 -3.51 22.60
C MET A 1 38.27 -2.63 21.57
N ASN A 2 37.00 -2.27 21.83
CA ASN A 2 36.17 -1.17 21.27
C ASN A 2 36.09 -0.97 19.73
N ARG A 3 34.93 -0.73 19.10
CA ARG A 3 33.53 -0.53 19.52
C ARG A 3 32.66 -0.44 18.25
N THR A 4 31.42 -0.92 18.37
CA THR A 4 30.19 -0.41 17.74
C THR A 4 30.04 -0.45 16.21
N SER A 5 29.32 -1.45 15.69
CA SER A 5 28.27 -1.18 14.70
C SER A 5 26.93 -1.10 15.42
N ALA A 6 26.55 0.14 15.76
CA ALA A 6 25.24 0.40 16.32
C ALA A 6 24.19 0.12 15.23
N ASN A 7 23.36 -0.89 15.47
CA ASN A 7 22.06 -1.03 14.84
C ASN A 7 21.26 0.26 15.13
N ALA A 8 21.37 1.25 14.25
CA ALA A 8 20.58 2.46 14.33
C ALA A 8 19.12 2.08 14.06
N ARG A 9 18.31 2.00 15.12
CA ARG A 9 16.86 1.94 15.00
C ARG A 9 16.41 3.18 14.22
N PRO A 10 15.63 3.06 13.13
CA PRO A 10 15.05 4.22 12.47
C PRO A 10 14.26 5.02 13.50
N ALA A 11 14.42 6.35 13.48
CA ALA A 11 13.62 7.25 14.31
C ALA A 11 12.12 7.01 14.09
N ALA A 12 11.31 7.19 15.13
CA ALA A 12 9.86 7.03 15.03
C ALA A 12 9.29 8.04 14.01
N GLY A 13 8.74 7.55 12.91
CA GLY A 13 8.16 8.39 11.87
C GLY A 13 8.10 7.69 10.51
N LEU A 14 7.63 8.43 9.50
CA LEU A 14 7.70 8.03 8.10
C LEU A 14 9.15 7.98 7.63
N HIS A 15 9.41 7.17 6.61
CA HIS A 15 10.71 7.06 5.95
C HIS A 15 11.28 8.45 5.56
N PRO A 16 12.59 8.73 5.69
CA PRO A 16 13.18 10.05 5.41
C PRO A 16 12.91 10.64 4.03
N ARG A 17 12.81 9.79 2.99
CA ARG A 17 12.43 10.18 1.61
C ARG A 17 10.94 10.45 1.41
N ASN A 18 10.10 10.27 2.43
CA ASN A 18 8.66 10.46 2.35
C ASN A 18 8.32 11.96 2.38
N PRO A 19 7.75 12.55 1.31
CA PRO A 19 7.48 13.99 1.26
C PRO A 19 6.37 14.43 2.22
N HIS A 20 5.66 13.46 2.82
CA HIS A 20 4.58 13.69 3.77
C HIS A 20 5.06 13.69 5.23
N ALA A 21 6.37 13.64 5.46
CA ALA A 21 6.94 13.78 6.80
C ALA A 21 6.71 15.21 7.33
N GLY A 22 6.30 15.30 8.61
CA GLY A 22 6.01 16.59 9.24
C GLY A 22 4.57 17.04 9.06
N ARG A 23 4.37 18.35 8.87
CA ARG A 23 3.05 19.00 8.79
C ARG A 23 2.70 19.30 7.34
N TYR A 24 1.42 19.21 7.01
CA TYR A 24 0.95 19.57 5.67
C TYR A 24 0.93 21.09 5.48
N ASP A 25 1.42 21.52 4.31
CA ASP A 25 1.21 22.87 3.81
C ASP A 25 -0.18 22.97 3.17
N PHE A 26 -1.18 23.32 3.99
CA PHE A 26 -2.55 23.45 3.51
C PHE A 26 -2.73 24.58 2.48
N ALA A 27 -1.87 25.61 2.49
CA ALA A 27 -1.93 26.66 1.49
C ALA A 27 -1.54 26.11 0.11
N ALA A 28 -0.43 25.38 0.03
CA ALA A 28 -0.01 24.71 -1.22
C ALA A 28 -1.02 23.64 -1.67
N LEU A 29 -1.58 22.87 -0.74
CA LEU A 29 -2.58 21.84 -1.06
C LEU A 29 -3.88 22.44 -1.60
N VAL A 30 -4.37 23.53 -1.00
CA VAL A 30 -5.55 24.26 -1.49
C VAL A 30 -5.27 24.88 -2.86
N GLN A 31 -4.07 25.44 -3.10
CA GLN A 31 -3.71 25.91 -4.43
C GLN A 31 -3.71 24.77 -5.47
N ALA A 32 -3.20 23.60 -5.11
CA ALA A 32 -3.20 22.44 -5.99
C ALA A 32 -4.61 21.90 -6.30
N VAL A 33 -5.50 21.91 -5.29
CA VAL A 33 -6.90 21.45 -5.39
C VAL A 33 -7.82 22.42 -4.62
N PRO A 34 -8.38 23.45 -5.28
CA PRO A 34 -9.17 24.50 -4.62
C PRO A 34 -10.41 23.99 -3.86
N ALA A 35 -10.98 22.87 -4.28
CA ALA A 35 -12.10 22.22 -3.61
C ALA A 35 -11.77 21.79 -2.16
N LEU A 36 -10.50 21.62 -1.82
CA LEU A 36 -10.08 21.30 -0.45
C LEU A 36 -10.45 22.42 0.55
N THR A 37 -10.51 23.67 0.10
CA THR A 37 -10.78 24.85 0.96
C THR A 37 -12.01 24.66 1.84
N GLY A 38 -13.10 24.11 1.29
CA GLY A 38 -14.36 23.91 2.01
C GLY A 38 -14.29 22.90 3.16
N PHE A 39 -13.19 22.15 3.29
CA PHE A 39 -12.97 21.17 4.35
C PHE A 39 -11.92 21.61 5.38
N VAL A 40 -11.15 22.66 5.09
CA VAL A 40 -10.07 23.13 5.97
C VAL A 40 -10.66 23.95 7.12
N HIS A 41 -10.23 23.64 8.33
CA HIS A 41 -10.56 24.40 9.54
C HIS A 41 -9.35 24.45 10.48
N SER A 42 -9.42 25.27 11.52
CA SER A 42 -8.37 25.37 12.53
C SER A 42 -8.56 24.31 13.61
N SER A 43 -7.49 23.57 13.93
CA SER A 43 -7.43 22.69 15.09
C SER A 43 -7.50 23.49 16.41
N PRO A 44 -7.68 22.83 17.57
CA PRO A 44 -7.62 23.52 18.87
C PRO A 44 -6.31 24.28 19.15
N ARG A 45 -5.24 23.98 18.40
CA ARG A 45 -3.93 24.67 18.48
C ARG A 45 -3.79 25.81 17.46
N GLY A 46 -4.85 26.15 16.73
CA GLY A 46 -4.86 27.19 15.69
C GLY A 46 -4.25 26.76 14.35
N GLU A 47 -3.83 25.51 14.20
CA GLU A 47 -3.18 25.01 13.00
C GLU A 47 -4.21 24.49 11.99
N PRO A 48 -4.02 24.72 10.67
CA PRO A 48 -4.94 24.23 9.65
C PRO A 48 -4.98 22.69 9.63
N THR A 49 -6.18 22.14 9.53
CA THR A 49 -6.46 20.71 9.49
C THR A 49 -7.77 20.44 8.75
N ILE A 50 -8.09 19.17 8.55
CA ILE A 50 -9.42 18.71 8.12
C ILE A 50 -10.02 17.78 9.16
N ASP A 51 -11.32 17.48 9.01
CA ASP A 51 -11.94 16.40 9.78
C ASP A 51 -11.61 15.06 9.11
N PHE A 52 -10.71 14.29 9.72
CA PHE A 52 -10.35 12.95 9.24
C PHE A 52 -11.48 11.92 9.39
N ALA A 53 -12.57 12.27 10.08
CA ALA A 53 -13.80 11.50 10.10
C ALA A 53 -14.75 11.84 8.95
N ASN A 54 -14.46 12.83 8.12
CA ASN A 54 -15.26 13.16 6.95
C ASN A 54 -14.66 12.50 5.68
N PRO A 55 -15.32 11.50 5.06
CA PRO A 55 -14.78 10.82 3.88
C PRO A 55 -14.53 11.75 2.69
N ALA A 56 -15.36 12.79 2.50
CA ALA A 56 -15.19 13.76 1.41
C ALA A 56 -13.95 14.64 1.64
N ALA A 57 -13.71 15.05 2.90
CA ALA A 57 -12.51 15.80 3.27
C ALA A 57 -11.24 14.96 3.07
N VAL A 58 -11.25 13.69 3.48
CA VAL A 58 -10.13 12.76 3.30
C VAL A 58 -9.84 12.52 1.81
N LEU A 59 -10.88 12.36 0.99
CA LEU A 59 -10.74 12.24 -0.46
C LEU A 59 -10.10 13.50 -1.07
N ALA A 60 -10.59 14.69 -0.72
CA ALA A 60 -10.05 15.95 -1.22
C ALA A 60 -8.60 16.18 -0.79
N LEU A 61 -8.25 15.85 0.47
CA LEU A 61 -6.86 15.91 0.94
C LEU A 61 -5.96 14.96 0.15
N ASN A 62 -6.37 13.70 -0.04
CA ASN A 62 -5.56 12.73 -0.79
C ASN A 62 -5.42 13.13 -2.28
N GLN A 63 -6.45 13.72 -2.89
CA GLN A 63 -6.35 14.32 -4.22
C GLN A 63 -5.31 15.44 -4.25
N ALA A 64 -5.31 16.33 -3.25
CA ALA A 64 -4.35 17.42 -3.15
C ALA A 64 -2.91 16.92 -2.97
N LEU A 65 -2.70 15.92 -2.11
CA LEU A 65 -1.39 15.28 -1.91
C LEU A 65 -0.88 14.63 -3.20
N LEU A 66 -1.75 13.89 -3.90
CA LEU A 66 -1.43 13.27 -5.19
C LEU A 66 -1.11 14.29 -6.28
N ARG A 67 -1.85 15.40 -6.32
CA ARG A 67 -1.60 16.49 -7.26
C ARG A 67 -0.28 17.18 -6.99
N LEU A 68 -0.05 17.60 -5.75
CA LEU A 68 1.09 18.44 -5.37
C LEU A 68 2.42 17.67 -5.43
N HIS A 69 2.48 16.46 -4.88
CA HIS A 69 3.74 15.74 -4.71
C HIS A 69 4.03 14.72 -5.81
N TYR A 70 3.01 14.29 -6.57
CA TYR A 70 3.14 13.22 -7.56
C TYR A 70 2.63 13.60 -8.95
N GLY A 71 2.17 14.85 -9.14
CA GLY A 71 1.75 15.36 -10.44
C GLY A 71 0.47 14.75 -10.99
N ILE A 72 -0.35 14.11 -10.15
CA ILE A 72 -1.57 13.43 -10.59
C ILE A 72 -2.69 14.43 -10.80
N LYS A 73 -3.14 14.53 -12.05
CA LYS A 73 -4.19 15.45 -12.49
C LYS A 73 -5.57 14.87 -12.28
N PHE A 74 -5.77 13.61 -12.66
CA PHE A 74 -7.05 12.93 -12.55
C PHE A 74 -6.97 11.77 -11.56
N TRP A 75 -7.72 11.85 -10.46
CA TRP A 75 -7.82 10.77 -9.50
C TRP A 75 -9.22 10.76 -8.88
N ALA A 76 -10.04 9.80 -9.30
CA ALA A 76 -11.42 9.67 -8.90
C ALA A 76 -11.71 8.21 -8.56
N LEU A 77 -12.20 7.97 -7.35
CA LEU A 77 -12.56 6.64 -6.87
C LEU A 77 -14.06 6.40 -7.04
N PRO A 78 -14.51 5.19 -7.41
CA PRO A 78 -15.93 4.87 -7.37
C PRO A 78 -16.44 4.91 -5.92
N ARG A 79 -17.74 5.20 -5.77
CA ARG A 79 -18.37 5.26 -4.45
C ARG A 79 -18.19 3.94 -3.70
N GLY A 80 -17.78 4.03 -2.45
CA GLY A 80 -17.63 2.87 -1.56
C GLY A 80 -16.32 2.10 -1.74
N TYR A 81 -15.38 2.54 -2.57
CA TYR A 81 -14.02 1.98 -2.61
C TYR A 81 -13.10 2.60 -1.57
N LEU A 82 -12.03 1.88 -1.22
CA LEU A 82 -11.06 2.37 -0.25
C LEU A 82 -10.36 3.64 -0.74
N CYS A 83 -10.41 4.71 0.05
CA CYS A 83 -9.57 5.89 -0.13
C CYS A 83 -8.27 5.72 0.68
N PRO A 84 -7.14 5.34 0.06
CA PRO A 84 -5.93 5.01 0.80
C PRO A 84 -5.25 6.26 1.37
N PRO A 85 -4.73 6.23 2.61
CA PRO A 85 -3.92 7.31 3.14
C PRO A 85 -2.57 7.36 2.42
N ILE A 86 -2.34 8.39 1.59
CA ILE A 86 -1.16 8.53 0.74
C ILE A 86 0.18 8.42 1.48
N PRO A 87 0.38 9.07 2.66
CA PRO A 87 1.66 9.00 3.36
C PRO A 87 2.11 7.57 3.67
N GLY A 88 1.18 6.73 4.10
CA GLY A 88 1.51 5.37 4.47
C GLY A 88 1.76 4.43 3.29
N ARG A 89 1.22 4.76 2.10
CA ARG A 89 1.49 4.04 0.85
C ARG A 89 2.86 4.41 0.29
N ALA A 90 3.23 5.70 0.37
CA ALA A 90 4.57 6.17 0.04
C ALA A 90 5.63 5.52 0.92
N ASP A 91 5.35 5.40 2.22
CA ASP A 91 6.25 4.79 3.20
C ASP A 91 6.70 3.38 2.80
N TYR A 92 5.76 2.54 2.36
CA TYR A 92 6.05 1.20 1.87
C TYR A 92 7.00 1.27 0.65
N LEU A 93 6.69 2.09 -0.35
CA LEU A 93 7.54 2.19 -1.54
C LEU A 93 8.94 2.69 -1.23
N HIS A 94 9.10 3.60 -0.27
CA HIS A 94 10.42 4.08 0.12
C HIS A 94 11.24 2.98 0.82
N HIS A 95 10.64 2.18 1.69
CA HIS A 95 11.31 1.03 2.28
C HIS A 95 11.58 -0.09 1.26
N LEU A 96 10.69 -0.27 0.29
CA LEU A 96 10.92 -1.21 -0.82
C LEU A 96 12.12 -0.75 -1.67
N ALA A 97 12.28 0.56 -1.89
CA ALA A 97 13.42 1.09 -2.62
C ALA A 97 14.76 0.80 -1.91
N ASP A 98 14.82 0.91 -0.57
CA ASP A 98 16.01 0.50 0.19
C ASP A 98 16.26 -1.01 0.08
N LEU A 99 15.21 -1.82 0.26
CA LEU A 99 15.33 -3.28 0.16
C LEU A 99 15.90 -3.71 -1.21
N LEU A 100 15.47 -3.05 -2.29
CA LEU A 100 15.97 -3.31 -3.63
C LEU A 100 17.40 -2.81 -3.83
N ALA A 101 17.76 -1.66 -3.26
CA ALA A 101 19.11 -1.10 -3.35
C ALA A 101 20.14 -1.94 -2.59
N GLU A 102 19.79 -2.42 -1.40
CA GLU A 102 20.63 -3.31 -0.58
C GLU A 102 20.85 -4.68 -1.21
N ALA A 103 19.88 -5.15 -2.01
CA ALA A 103 19.93 -6.44 -2.68
C ALA A 103 20.53 -6.37 -4.10
N ALA A 104 20.96 -5.20 -4.56
CA ALA A 104 21.62 -5.04 -5.85
C ALA A 104 23.03 -5.68 -5.83
N PRO A 105 23.56 -6.14 -6.99
CA PRO A 105 24.92 -6.67 -7.08
C PRO A 105 25.97 -5.69 -6.58
N GLU A 106 25.76 -4.40 -6.88
CA GLU A 106 26.52 -3.27 -6.35
C GLU A 106 25.58 -2.44 -5.46
N PRO A 107 25.56 -2.69 -4.14
CA PRO A 107 24.71 -1.96 -3.22
C PRO A 107 24.99 -0.46 -3.27
N SER A 108 23.94 0.35 -3.35
CA SER A 108 24.04 1.81 -3.39
C SER A 108 23.10 2.44 -2.37
N ALA A 109 23.49 3.58 -1.82
CA ALA A 109 22.60 4.41 -1.03
C ALA A 109 21.52 5.11 -1.89
N ALA A 110 21.73 5.16 -3.21
CA ALA A 110 20.76 5.71 -4.14
C ALA A 110 19.65 4.70 -4.45
N PRO A 111 18.37 5.13 -4.47
CA PRO A 111 17.28 4.24 -4.84
C PRO A 111 17.40 3.83 -6.32
N PRO A 112 17.02 2.60 -6.68
CA PRO A 112 17.19 2.10 -8.04
C PRO A 112 16.29 2.84 -9.04
N GLN A 113 16.88 3.37 -10.12
CA GLN A 113 16.20 4.07 -11.23
C GLN A 113 16.92 3.86 -12.57
N PRO A 114 16.28 4.13 -13.73
CA PRO A 114 15.04 3.54 -14.27
C PRO A 114 15.24 2.09 -14.75
N GLY A 115 14.17 1.29 -14.82
CA GLY A 115 14.22 -0.08 -15.36
C GLY A 115 13.64 -1.16 -14.44
N VAL A 116 13.39 -0.80 -13.18
CA VAL A 116 12.71 -1.65 -12.19
C VAL A 116 11.25 -1.87 -12.59
N SER A 117 10.82 -3.13 -12.59
CA SER A 117 9.43 -3.55 -12.80
C SER A 117 8.88 -4.14 -11.50
N ILE A 118 7.71 -3.69 -11.07
CA ILE A 118 7.05 -4.11 -9.82
C ILE A 118 5.69 -4.74 -10.14
N LEU A 119 5.37 -5.84 -9.47
CA LEU A 119 4.04 -6.42 -9.49
C LEU A 119 3.24 -5.90 -8.29
N ASP A 120 2.15 -5.17 -8.51
CA ASP A 120 1.22 -4.76 -7.45
C ASP A 120 0.01 -5.70 -7.40
N VAL A 121 -0.08 -6.49 -6.33
CA VAL A 121 -1.16 -7.46 -6.12
C VAL A 121 -2.29 -6.82 -5.31
N GLY A 122 -3.47 -6.68 -5.92
CA GLY A 122 -4.58 -5.92 -5.35
C GLY A 122 -4.37 -4.42 -5.53
N VAL A 123 -4.12 -4.01 -6.78
CA VAL A 123 -3.87 -2.60 -7.15
C VAL A 123 -5.02 -1.67 -6.76
N GLY A 124 -6.24 -2.23 -6.68
CA GLY A 124 -7.46 -1.54 -6.30
C GLY A 124 -7.85 -0.44 -7.27
N ALA A 125 -8.99 0.20 -6.99
CA ALA A 125 -9.47 1.33 -7.79
C ALA A 125 -8.53 2.55 -7.72
N SER A 126 -7.67 2.61 -6.71
CA SER A 126 -6.84 3.79 -6.41
C SER A 126 -5.52 3.86 -7.18
N VAL A 127 -4.96 2.72 -7.59
CA VAL A 127 -3.66 2.65 -8.29
C VAL A 127 -2.54 3.36 -7.52
N VAL A 128 -2.66 3.40 -6.19
CA VAL A 128 -1.84 4.30 -5.35
C VAL A 128 -0.37 3.91 -5.33
N TYR A 129 -0.04 2.61 -5.27
CA TYR A 129 1.36 2.18 -5.29
C TYR A 129 2.02 2.46 -6.65
N PRO A 130 1.40 2.10 -7.80
CA PRO A 130 1.99 2.44 -9.08
C PRO A 130 2.13 3.95 -9.30
N ILE A 131 1.16 4.77 -8.89
CA ILE A 131 1.23 6.24 -8.98
C ILE A 131 2.48 6.77 -8.27
N ILE A 132 2.66 6.39 -7.01
CA ILE A 132 3.75 6.90 -6.19
C ILE A 132 5.08 6.36 -6.70
N GLY A 133 5.15 5.07 -7.04
CA GLY A 133 6.39 4.45 -7.52
C GLY A 133 6.85 5.00 -8.88
N VAL A 134 5.91 5.29 -9.79
CA VAL A 134 6.20 5.98 -11.05
C VAL A 134 6.75 7.38 -10.79
N ALA A 135 6.07 8.17 -9.96
CA ALA A 135 6.44 9.56 -9.72
C ALA A 135 7.75 9.72 -8.92
N SER A 136 7.98 8.85 -7.92
CA SER A 136 9.16 8.93 -7.07
C SER A 136 10.40 8.25 -7.67
N TYR A 137 10.21 7.21 -8.49
CA TYR A 137 11.32 6.35 -8.92
C TYR A 137 11.36 6.00 -10.41
N GLY A 138 10.38 6.46 -11.19
CA GLY A 138 10.29 6.10 -12.61
C GLY A 138 10.10 4.60 -12.85
N TRP A 139 9.61 3.84 -11.85
CA TRP A 139 9.38 2.41 -11.97
C TRP A 139 8.27 2.08 -12.96
N ARG A 140 8.26 0.83 -13.43
CA ARG A 140 7.15 0.23 -14.18
C ARG A 140 6.35 -0.68 -13.26
N PHE A 141 5.05 -0.78 -13.50
CA PHE A 141 4.16 -1.62 -12.73
C PHE A 141 3.30 -2.49 -13.61
N VAL A 142 3.08 -3.71 -13.14
CA VAL A 142 1.91 -4.52 -13.50
C VAL A 142 1.01 -4.54 -12.27
N GLY A 143 -0.17 -3.93 -12.37
CA GLY A 143 -1.18 -3.97 -11.31
C GLY A 143 -2.22 -5.06 -11.58
N THR A 144 -2.50 -5.89 -10.58
CA THR A 144 -3.51 -6.95 -10.67
C THR A 144 -4.65 -6.73 -9.70
N ASP A 145 -5.86 -7.08 -10.13
CA ASP A 145 -7.02 -7.11 -9.23
C ASP A 145 -8.04 -8.17 -9.68
N ILE A 146 -8.86 -8.63 -8.75
CA ILE A 146 -9.96 -9.55 -9.01
C ILE A 146 -11.24 -8.82 -9.42
N ASP A 147 -11.41 -7.58 -8.95
CA ASP A 147 -12.61 -6.79 -9.17
C ASP A 147 -12.54 -6.04 -10.51
N PRO A 148 -13.42 -6.37 -11.48
CA PRO A 148 -13.46 -5.67 -12.76
C PRO A 148 -13.82 -4.19 -12.62
N VAL A 149 -14.61 -3.81 -11.60
CA VAL A 149 -15.01 -2.41 -11.38
C VAL A 149 -13.82 -1.60 -10.84
N ALA A 150 -13.05 -2.18 -9.91
CA ALA A 150 -11.79 -1.60 -9.45
C ALA A 150 -10.82 -1.37 -10.63
N LEU A 151 -10.64 -2.38 -11.48
CA LEU A 151 -9.75 -2.27 -12.64
C LEU A 151 -10.21 -1.25 -13.68
N GLU A 152 -11.51 -1.12 -13.89
CA GLU A 152 -12.03 -0.11 -14.80
C GLU A 152 -11.79 1.31 -14.27
N ALA A 153 -12.00 1.54 -12.98
CA ALA A 153 -11.64 2.79 -12.34
C ALA A 153 -10.13 3.07 -12.43
N ALA A 154 -9.31 2.06 -12.14
CA ALA A 154 -7.87 2.12 -12.26
C ALA A 154 -7.42 2.51 -13.68
N ARG A 155 -8.02 1.91 -14.72
CA ARG A 155 -7.74 2.26 -16.13
C ARG A 155 -8.03 3.72 -16.42
N ARG A 156 -9.17 4.25 -15.95
CA ARG A 156 -9.51 5.67 -16.13
C ARG A 156 -8.49 6.59 -15.47
N ILE A 157 -8.01 6.25 -14.27
CA ILE A 157 -6.95 6.99 -13.59
C ILE A 157 -5.65 6.94 -14.41
N VAL A 158 -5.22 5.76 -14.86
CA VAL A 158 -3.99 5.61 -15.65
C VAL A 158 -4.07 6.41 -16.97
N VAL A 159 -5.19 6.31 -17.70
CA VAL A 159 -5.39 7.04 -18.97
C VAL A 159 -5.51 8.55 -18.75
N GLY A 160 -6.15 8.97 -17.65
CA GLY A 160 -6.31 10.38 -17.30
C GLY A 160 -5.01 11.10 -16.92
N ASN A 161 -3.90 10.36 -16.75
CA ASN A 161 -2.59 10.92 -16.41
C ASN A 161 -1.52 10.41 -17.39
N ARG A 162 -1.10 11.28 -18.33
CA ARG A 162 -0.17 10.92 -19.43
C ARG A 162 1.13 10.26 -18.98
N THR A 163 1.63 10.58 -17.79
CA THR A 163 2.87 10.01 -17.23
C THR A 163 2.74 8.55 -16.79
N LEU A 164 1.51 8.08 -16.54
CA LEU A 164 1.22 6.75 -16.01
C LEU A 164 1.07 5.68 -17.10
N GLY A 165 0.38 6.01 -18.20
CA GLY A 165 0.02 5.06 -19.27
C GLY A 165 1.18 4.18 -19.78
N PRO A 166 2.34 4.76 -20.15
CA PRO A 166 3.48 3.98 -20.63
C PRO A 166 4.16 3.10 -19.57
N ARG A 167 3.81 3.25 -18.30
CA ARG A 167 4.52 2.63 -17.16
C ARG A 167 3.65 1.64 -16.38
N ILE A 168 2.34 1.63 -16.58
CA ILE A 168 1.41 0.82 -15.80
C ILE A 168 0.57 -0.06 -16.72
N GLU A 169 0.74 -1.37 -16.60
CA GLU A 169 -0.16 -2.36 -17.19
C GLU A 169 -1.14 -2.85 -16.12
N LEU A 170 -2.42 -3.02 -16.47
CA LEU A 170 -3.46 -3.52 -15.56
C LEU A 170 -3.99 -4.87 -16.04
N ARG A 171 -3.98 -5.87 -15.18
CA ARG A 171 -4.40 -7.25 -15.48
C ARG A 171 -5.48 -7.73 -14.51
N ARG A 172 -6.47 -8.45 -15.04
CA ARG A 172 -7.51 -9.08 -14.22
C ARG A 172 -7.06 -10.45 -13.73
N GLN A 173 -7.17 -10.71 -12.44
CA GLN A 173 -7.08 -12.04 -11.84
C GLN A 173 -8.50 -12.64 -11.80
N PRO A 174 -8.85 -13.61 -12.68
CA PRO A 174 -10.19 -14.19 -12.67
C PRO A 174 -10.44 -15.10 -11.46
N ASP A 175 -9.41 -15.68 -10.85
CA ASP A 175 -9.55 -16.61 -9.73
C ASP A 175 -9.08 -15.95 -8.40
N PRO A 176 -9.98 -15.64 -7.46
CA PRO A 176 -9.63 -15.03 -6.18
C PRO A 176 -8.81 -15.94 -5.25
N GLN A 177 -8.66 -17.22 -5.58
CA GLN A 177 -7.79 -18.14 -4.87
C GLN A 177 -6.33 -18.09 -5.36
N GLN A 178 -6.08 -17.53 -6.56
CA GLN A 178 -4.75 -17.39 -7.12
C GLN A 178 -4.19 -15.98 -6.88
N ILE A 179 -2.91 -15.91 -6.55
CA ILE A 179 -2.18 -14.66 -6.33
C ILE A 179 -1.39 -14.27 -7.58
N PHE A 180 -0.56 -15.19 -8.07
CA PHE A 180 0.37 -14.96 -9.18
C PHE A 180 -0.02 -15.74 -10.42
N ARG A 181 -0.51 -16.97 -10.25
CA ARG A 181 -0.95 -17.82 -11.36
C ARG A 181 -2.06 -17.15 -12.16
N GLY A 182 -1.91 -17.13 -13.49
CA GLY A 182 -2.86 -16.52 -14.41
C GLY A 182 -2.62 -15.04 -14.69
N VAL A 183 -1.86 -14.33 -13.84
CA VAL A 183 -1.54 -12.90 -14.03
C VAL A 183 -0.05 -12.62 -14.24
N VAL A 184 0.84 -13.46 -13.71
CA VAL A 184 2.25 -13.49 -14.06
C VAL A 184 2.42 -14.37 -15.30
N ARG A 185 2.86 -13.76 -16.40
CA ARG A 185 2.98 -14.36 -17.74
C ARG A 185 4.42 -14.84 -18.01
N PRO A 186 4.62 -15.76 -18.97
CA PRO A 186 5.95 -16.05 -19.49
C PRO A 186 6.66 -14.77 -19.98
N GLY A 187 7.92 -14.59 -19.59
CA GLY A 187 8.72 -13.40 -19.93
C GLY A 187 8.57 -12.24 -18.96
N ASP A 188 7.60 -12.24 -18.04
CA ASP A 188 7.57 -11.26 -16.97
C ASP A 188 8.79 -11.45 -16.04
N SER A 189 9.40 -10.33 -15.65
CA SER A 189 10.43 -10.27 -14.62
C SER A 189 10.19 -9.04 -13.75
N PHE A 190 10.13 -9.26 -12.44
CA PHE A 190 9.83 -8.26 -11.43
C PHE A 190 10.98 -8.19 -10.42
N ALA A 191 11.39 -6.96 -10.10
CA ALA A 191 12.32 -6.71 -9.01
C ALA A 191 11.67 -7.00 -7.65
N ALA A 192 10.38 -6.71 -7.53
CA ALA A 192 9.59 -7.14 -6.39
C ALA A 192 8.10 -7.25 -6.74
N CYS A 193 7.36 -7.98 -5.93
CA CYS A 193 5.93 -7.76 -5.78
C CYS A 193 5.62 -6.99 -4.50
N ILE A 194 4.61 -6.13 -4.56
CA ILE A 194 4.06 -5.35 -3.47
C ILE A 194 2.60 -5.78 -3.27
N CYS A 195 2.18 -5.90 -2.02
CA CYS A 195 0.82 -6.32 -1.68
C CYS A 195 0.35 -5.66 -0.38
N ASN A 196 -0.89 -5.17 -0.38
CA ASN A 196 -1.63 -4.81 0.84
C ASN A 196 -2.85 -5.73 0.98
N PRO A 197 -2.74 -6.85 1.72
CA PRO A 197 -3.76 -7.88 1.73
C PRO A 197 -5.07 -7.40 2.39
N PRO A 198 -6.22 -8.00 2.02
CA PRO A 198 -7.50 -7.70 2.65
C PRO A 198 -7.48 -8.07 4.14
N PHE A 199 -8.03 -7.20 4.98
CA PHE A 199 -7.82 -7.23 6.44
C PHE A 199 -8.71 -8.21 7.22
N HIS A 200 -9.88 -8.57 6.71
CA HIS A 200 -10.90 -9.32 7.42
C HIS A 200 -11.07 -10.75 6.87
N THR A 201 -11.54 -11.66 7.72
CA THR A 201 -11.69 -13.09 7.39
C THR A 201 -13.02 -13.42 6.69
N SER A 202 -13.99 -12.50 6.73
CA SER A 202 -15.30 -12.59 6.07
C SER A 202 -16.02 -11.24 6.07
N ALA A 203 -17.10 -11.12 5.29
CA ALA A 203 -18.00 -9.96 5.32
C ALA A 203 -18.54 -9.69 6.74
N ALA A 204 -18.91 -10.76 7.46
CA ALA A 204 -19.38 -10.67 8.84
C ALA A 204 -18.29 -10.18 9.81
N ALA A 205 -17.03 -10.59 9.62
CA ALA A 205 -15.91 -10.12 10.42
C ALA A 205 -15.51 -8.65 10.09
N ALA A 206 -15.72 -8.20 8.85
CA ALA A 206 -15.59 -6.80 8.45
C ALA A 206 -16.67 -5.92 9.11
N ALA A 207 -17.92 -6.39 9.13
CA ALA A 207 -19.03 -5.73 9.82
C ALA A 207 -18.84 -5.72 11.36
N ALA A 208 -18.42 -6.82 11.97
CA ALA A 208 -18.18 -6.91 13.41
C ALA A 208 -16.96 -6.09 13.88
N GLY A 209 -15.89 -6.05 13.09
CA GLY A 209 -14.74 -5.18 13.35
C GLY A 209 -15.09 -3.69 13.26
N THR A 210 -16.02 -3.35 12.37
CA THR A 210 -16.61 -2.01 12.23
C THR A 210 -17.42 -1.64 13.47
N LEU A 211 -18.31 -2.52 13.93
CA LEU A 211 -19.11 -2.31 15.15
C LEU A 211 -18.24 -2.17 16.41
N ARG A 212 -17.14 -2.91 16.53
CA ARG A 212 -16.23 -2.83 17.69
C ARG A 212 -15.42 -1.53 17.71
N LYS A 213 -14.98 -1.04 16.54
CA LYS A 213 -14.27 0.26 16.43
C LYS A 213 -15.18 1.44 16.73
N LEU A 214 -16.43 1.39 16.26
CA LEU A 214 -17.44 2.40 16.56
C LEU A 214 -17.71 2.49 18.07
N ARG A 215 -17.89 1.34 18.73
CA ARG A 215 -18.13 1.28 20.19
C ARG A 215 -16.98 1.87 21.03
N ASN A 216 -15.73 1.68 20.58
CA ASN A 216 -14.56 2.19 21.29
C ASN A 216 -14.29 3.70 21.05
N LEU A 217 -14.91 4.30 20.02
CA LEU A 217 -14.74 5.71 19.66
C LEU A 217 -15.80 6.63 20.28
N THR A 218 -17.00 6.13 20.60
CA THR A 218 -18.14 7.00 20.96
C THR A 218 -18.79 6.72 22.31
N GLY A 219 -18.48 5.62 22.99
CA GLY A 219 -19.09 5.29 24.30
C GLY A 219 -20.59 4.97 24.26
N GLU A 220 -21.32 5.31 23.19
CA GLU A 220 -22.77 5.11 23.06
C GLU A 220 -23.20 4.53 21.70
N ARG A 221 -24.36 3.85 21.71
CA ARG A 221 -25.06 3.26 20.55
C ARG A 221 -25.72 4.36 19.71
N THR A 222 -25.06 4.80 18.65
CA THR A 222 -25.69 5.62 17.59
C THR A 222 -25.87 4.82 16.29
N PRO A 223 -26.93 5.08 15.50
CA PRO A 223 -27.20 4.35 14.26
C PRO A 223 -26.26 4.83 13.14
N GLU A 224 -25.75 3.85 12.39
CA GLU A 224 -25.12 3.95 11.05
C GLU A 224 -24.21 5.15 10.76
N ARG A 225 -22.99 5.14 11.32
CA ARG A 225 -21.86 5.87 10.71
C ARG A 225 -21.27 5.02 9.58
N VAL A 226 -21.45 5.47 8.34
CA VAL A 226 -20.75 4.97 7.14
C VAL A 226 -19.24 5.09 7.36
N LEU A 227 -18.49 4.02 7.12
CA LEU A 227 -17.03 3.96 7.30
C LEU A 227 -16.32 5.08 6.51
N ASN A 228 -15.48 5.86 7.20
CA ASN A 228 -14.76 7.02 6.63
C ASN A 228 -13.68 6.66 5.60
N PHE A 229 -13.43 5.38 5.39
CA PHE A 229 -12.43 4.91 4.44
C PHE A 229 -13.01 4.22 3.21
N GLY A 230 -14.31 3.89 3.15
CA GLY A 230 -14.84 3.09 2.05
C GLY A 230 -14.16 1.70 1.95
N GLY A 231 -14.79 0.78 1.27
CA GLY A 231 -14.27 -0.55 0.97
C GLY A 231 -15.43 -1.43 0.55
N GLN A 232 -15.44 -1.85 -0.72
CA GLN A 232 -16.35 -2.87 -1.19
C GLN A 232 -15.97 -4.22 -0.58
N SER A 233 -16.91 -5.17 -0.61
CA SER A 233 -16.84 -6.49 0.06
C SER A 233 -15.48 -7.19 -0.08
N HIS A 234 -14.87 -7.23 -1.26
CA HIS A 234 -13.67 -8.03 -1.52
C HIS A 234 -12.33 -7.35 -1.12
N GLU A 235 -12.27 -6.01 -1.02
CA GLU A 235 -11.09 -5.30 -0.50
C GLU A 235 -10.96 -5.47 1.03
N LEU A 236 -12.08 -5.75 1.70
CA LEU A 236 -12.13 -5.85 3.14
C LEU A 236 -11.91 -7.27 3.63
N TRP A 237 -12.26 -8.32 2.89
CA TRP A 237 -12.09 -9.70 3.37
C TRP A 237 -11.68 -10.72 2.30
N CYS A 238 -11.05 -11.80 2.77
CA CYS A 238 -10.82 -13.00 1.97
C CYS A 238 -10.87 -14.26 2.85
N ALA A 239 -10.95 -15.44 2.22
CA ALA A 239 -10.89 -16.71 2.94
C ALA A 239 -9.59 -16.82 3.77
N GLY A 240 -9.74 -16.98 5.09
CA GLY A 240 -8.64 -17.00 6.06
C GLY A 240 -8.06 -15.63 6.42
N GLY A 241 -8.64 -14.54 5.89
CA GLY A 241 -8.20 -13.16 6.13
C GLY A 241 -6.75 -12.90 5.72
N GLU A 242 -6.13 -11.88 6.31
CA GLU A 242 -4.73 -11.50 6.05
C GLU A 242 -3.78 -12.71 6.08
N VAL A 243 -3.90 -13.56 7.11
CA VAL A 243 -3.02 -14.74 7.25
C VAL A 243 -3.27 -15.73 6.11
N GLY A 244 -4.53 -16.08 5.82
CA GLY A 244 -4.86 -17.01 4.73
C GLY A 244 -4.38 -16.52 3.37
N PHE A 245 -4.53 -15.21 3.08
CA PHE A 245 -4.04 -14.59 1.87
C PHE A 245 -2.52 -14.73 1.73
N VAL A 246 -1.79 -14.31 2.77
CA VAL A 246 -0.32 -14.32 2.72
C VAL A 246 0.21 -15.77 2.71
N LEU A 247 -0.47 -16.74 3.33
CA LEU A 247 -0.12 -18.15 3.20
C LEU A 247 -0.21 -18.66 1.75
N ARG A 248 -1.27 -18.29 1.01
CA ARG A 248 -1.39 -18.62 -0.42
C ARG A 248 -0.28 -17.94 -1.23
N MET A 249 -0.01 -16.68 -0.95
CA MET A 249 1.08 -15.92 -1.58
C MET A 249 2.45 -16.59 -1.35
N ILE A 250 2.75 -17.05 -0.13
CA ILE A 250 3.97 -17.80 0.19
C ILE A 250 4.03 -19.10 -0.63
N ALA A 251 2.93 -19.86 -0.68
CA ALA A 251 2.87 -21.13 -1.40
C ALA A 251 3.10 -20.95 -2.92
N GLU A 252 2.43 -19.99 -3.55
CA GLU A 252 2.60 -19.73 -4.99
C GLU A 252 3.97 -19.11 -5.31
N SER A 253 4.57 -18.33 -4.40
CA SER A 253 5.85 -17.65 -4.65
C SER A 253 6.97 -18.60 -5.08
N VAL A 254 6.93 -19.87 -4.66
CA VAL A 254 7.88 -20.91 -5.05
C VAL A 254 7.89 -21.12 -6.57
N GLN A 255 6.72 -21.09 -7.22
CA GLN A 255 6.58 -21.29 -8.67
C GLN A 255 7.13 -20.09 -9.46
N PHE A 256 7.09 -18.90 -8.88
CA PHE A 256 7.48 -17.64 -9.53
C PHE A 256 8.83 -17.11 -9.05
N ARG A 257 9.63 -17.95 -8.36
CA ARG A 257 10.89 -17.56 -7.72
C ARG A 257 11.94 -16.97 -8.68
N THR A 258 11.90 -17.35 -9.96
CA THR A 258 12.80 -16.83 -11.01
C THR A 258 12.24 -15.57 -11.69
N GLN A 259 10.94 -15.33 -11.58
CA GLN A 259 10.25 -14.19 -12.20
C GLN A 259 10.08 -13.02 -11.23
N CYS A 260 10.17 -13.24 -9.92
CA CYS A 260 10.06 -12.19 -8.92
C CYS A 260 11.21 -12.29 -7.92
N ARG A 261 12.06 -11.27 -7.87
CA ARG A 261 13.27 -11.29 -7.01
C ARG A 261 12.93 -11.13 -5.53
N TRP A 262 11.96 -10.28 -5.19
CA TRP A 262 11.49 -10.08 -3.82
C TRP A 262 9.98 -10.17 -3.74
N PHE A 263 9.48 -10.99 -2.84
CA PHE A 263 8.07 -11.02 -2.50
C PHE A 263 7.85 -10.18 -1.25
N THR A 264 6.96 -9.18 -1.32
CA THR A 264 6.69 -8.30 -0.18
C THR A 264 5.19 -8.12 0.06
N THR A 265 4.77 -8.13 1.33
CA THR A 265 3.39 -7.86 1.73
C THR A 265 3.32 -7.06 3.02
N LEU A 266 2.33 -6.17 3.13
CA LEU A 266 1.97 -5.60 4.42
C LEU A 266 1.39 -6.67 5.35
N VAL A 267 1.71 -6.53 6.64
CA VAL A 267 1.17 -7.31 7.74
C VAL A 267 0.75 -6.33 8.83
N SER A 268 -0.56 -6.25 9.09
CA SER A 268 -1.16 -5.27 10.00
C SER A 268 -1.05 -5.65 11.47
N LYS A 269 -0.91 -6.95 11.77
CA LYS A 269 -0.94 -7.50 13.14
C LYS A 269 0.36 -8.21 13.49
N ARG A 270 0.79 -8.15 14.75
CA ARG A 270 1.98 -8.91 15.21
C ARG A 270 1.72 -10.41 15.21
N GLU A 271 0.51 -10.75 15.56
CA GLU A 271 0.00 -12.09 15.75
C GLU A 271 -0.10 -12.86 14.43
N SER A 272 -0.13 -12.14 13.30
CA SER A 272 -0.06 -12.73 11.96
C SER A 272 1.32 -13.28 11.64
N LEU A 273 2.42 -12.78 12.23
CA LEU A 273 3.78 -13.19 11.84
C LEU A 273 4.14 -14.65 12.16
N PRO A 274 3.86 -15.20 13.36
CA PRO A 274 4.25 -16.58 13.69
C PRO A 274 3.76 -17.64 12.68
N PRO A 275 2.48 -17.69 12.28
CA PRO A 275 2.04 -18.66 11.27
C PRO A 275 2.71 -18.45 9.91
N LEU A 276 2.95 -17.20 9.50
CA LEU A 276 3.61 -16.88 8.23
C LEU A 276 5.08 -17.31 8.23
N ARG A 277 5.81 -17.09 9.34
CA ARG A 277 7.19 -17.57 9.51
C ARG A 277 7.27 -19.10 9.46
N ARG A 278 6.32 -19.80 10.08
CA ARG A 278 6.24 -21.27 10.00
C ARG A 278 6.00 -21.75 8.56
N ALA A 279 5.19 -21.04 7.78
CA ALA A 279 4.98 -21.37 6.37
C ALA A 279 6.25 -21.14 5.55
N LEU A 280 6.93 -20.01 5.72
CA LEU A 280 8.22 -19.73 5.06
C LEU A 280 9.29 -20.79 5.41
N ALA A 281 9.31 -21.30 6.65
CA ALA A 281 10.22 -22.37 7.05
C ALA A 281 9.99 -23.70 6.30
N ARG A 282 8.80 -23.94 5.75
CA ARG A 282 8.48 -25.13 4.93
C ARG A 282 8.90 -24.99 3.47
N VAL A 283 9.09 -23.74 3.01
CA VAL A 283 9.55 -23.40 1.66
C VAL A 283 10.73 -22.44 1.77
N PRO A 284 11.85 -22.89 2.36
CA PRO A 284 12.87 -22.00 2.94
C PRO A 284 13.42 -21.03 1.89
N PRO A 285 13.11 -19.72 2.01
CA PRO A 285 13.71 -18.69 1.17
C PRO A 285 15.18 -18.46 1.59
N ALA A 286 15.96 -17.88 0.68
CA ALA A 286 17.35 -17.50 0.96
C ALA A 286 17.47 -16.31 1.91
N ASP A 287 16.45 -15.43 1.95
CA ASP A 287 16.39 -14.30 2.89
C ASP A 287 14.93 -14.04 3.29
N VAL A 288 14.70 -13.68 4.55
CA VAL A 288 13.42 -13.22 5.11
C VAL A 288 13.67 -12.01 5.99
N ARG A 289 12.99 -10.92 5.69
CA ARG A 289 13.07 -9.66 6.44
C ARG A 289 11.72 -9.22 6.95
N THR A 290 11.74 -8.48 8.05
CA THR A 290 10.57 -7.78 8.58
C THR A 290 10.95 -6.34 8.82
N ILE A 291 10.35 -5.43 8.07
CA ILE A 291 10.60 -4.00 8.14
C ILE A 291 9.42 -3.38 8.89
N GLU A 292 9.69 -2.78 10.04
CA GLU A 292 8.65 -2.14 10.85
C GLU A 292 8.28 -0.77 10.26
N LEU A 293 6.99 -0.48 10.14
CA LEU A 293 6.44 0.80 9.70
C LEU A 293 5.71 1.47 10.86
N THR A 294 6.03 2.74 11.13
CA THR A 294 5.41 3.51 12.22
C THR A 294 4.70 4.74 11.65
N GLN A 295 3.36 4.73 11.70
CA GLN A 295 2.52 5.79 11.14
C GLN A 295 1.56 6.30 12.22
N GLY A 296 2.03 7.28 13.01
CA GLY A 296 1.34 7.73 14.21
C GLY A 296 1.14 6.57 15.20
N GLN A 297 -0.12 6.29 15.55
CA GLN A 297 -0.48 5.20 16.48
C GLN A 297 -0.57 3.82 15.81
N LYS A 298 -0.57 3.76 14.47
CA LYS A 298 -0.66 2.49 13.74
C LYS A 298 0.74 1.90 13.54
N LYS A 299 0.90 0.66 13.97
CA LYS A 299 2.09 -0.16 13.70
C LYS A 299 1.73 -1.21 12.67
N SER A 300 2.46 -1.25 11.57
CA SER A 300 2.34 -2.27 10.53
C SER A 300 3.74 -2.67 10.09
N ARG A 301 3.86 -3.69 9.26
CA ARG A 301 5.17 -4.18 8.81
C ARG A 301 5.12 -4.63 7.38
N ILE A 302 6.27 -4.62 6.74
CA ILE A 302 6.51 -5.32 5.50
C ILE A 302 7.17 -6.65 5.86
N LEU A 303 6.52 -7.76 5.50
CA LEU A 303 7.16 -9.07 5.44
C LEU A 303 7.73 -9.22 4.03
N ALA A 304 9.04 -9.43 3.93
CA ALA A 304 9.75 -9.59 2.67
C ALA A 304 10.49 -10.93 2.65
N TRP A 305 10.46 -11.64 1.52
CA TRP A 305 11.28 -12.84 1.32
C TRP A 305 11.73 -12.98 -0.12
N ARG A 306 12.85 -13.69 -0.33
CA ARG A 306 13.34 -14.06 -1.66
C ARG A 306 13.95 -15.45 -1.68
N PHE A 307 13.87 -16.12 -2.80
CA PHE A 307 14.54 -17.40 -3.00
C PHE A 307 15.97 -17.19 -3.51
N GLY A 308 16.82 -18.20 -3.34
CA GLY A 308 18.15 -18.22 -3.96
C GLY A 308 18.01 -18.28 -5.49
N THR A 309 18.91 -17.58 -6.17
CA THR A 309 19.11 -17.69 -7.62
C THR A 309 19.91 -18.94 -7.94
#